data_AF-A0A915M5T7-F1
#
_entry.id   AF-A0A915M5T7-F1
#
_cell.length_a   1.000
_cell.length_b   1.000
_cell.length_c   1.000
_cell.angle_alpha   90.00
_cell.angle_beta   90.00
_cell.angle_gamma   90.00
#
_symmetry.space_group_name_H-M   'P 1'
#
loop_
_entity.id
_entity.type
_entity.pdbx_description
1 polymer ?
#
loop_
_entity_poly.entity_id
_entity_poly.type
_entity_poly.pdbx_seq_one_letter_code
_entity_poly.pdbx_strand_id
1 'polypeptide(L)'
;MHGVDALPFVDFIDVEELDLLLITHFHLDHCGALPWLLEKTAFRGRCFMTHATKAIYRMMIGDFVKVTKYGGGGTGETRMLYTEEDLERSMDKIEMIDFHEQKEVNGIKFWCYVAGHVLGACMFMLEIAGVRVLYTGDFSRLEDRHLCSAEVPNVSPDVLISV
;
A
#
# COMPACT_ATOMS: atom_id res chain seq x y z
N MET A 1 -12.10 -14.44 -8.61
CA MET A 1 -12.44 -13.90 -7.28
C MET A 1 -13.04 -12.52 -7.50
N HIS A 2 -14.19 -12.21 -6.89
CA HIS A 2 -14.91 -10.93 -7.06
C HIS A 2 -15.51 -10.50 -5.72
N GLY A 3 -15.61 -9.19 -5.47
CA GLY A 3 -16.22 -8.68 -4.23
C GLY A 3 -15.39 -9.03 -2.99
N VAL A 4 -16.06 -9.44 -1.91
CA VAL A 4 -15.41 -9.83 -0.63
C VAL A 4 -14.42 -10.97 -0.84
N ASP A 5 -14.76 -11.90 -1.74
CA ASP A 5 -13.83 -12.95 -2.17
C ASP A 5 -12.66 -12.38 -2.98
N ALA A 6 -12.34 -11.09 -3.03
CA ALA A 6 -11.08 -10.62 -3.61
C ALA A 6 -10.17 -9.99 -2.54
N LEU A 7 -10.64 -9.94 -1.30
CA LEU A 7 -9.90 -9.40 -0.17
C LEU A 7 -8.86 -10.42 0.33
N PRO A 8 -7.77 -9.96 0.95
CA PRO A 8 -6.93 -10.80 1.79
C PRO A 8 -7.74 -11.42 2.93
N PHE A 9 -7.19 -12.46 3.55
CA PHE A 9 -7.76 -13.14 4.73
C PHE A 9 -7.63 -12.28 6.02
N VAL A 10 -8.25 -11.11 6.00
CA VAL A 10 -8.26 -10.11 7.08
C VAL A 10 -9.09 -10.54 8.28
N ASP A 11 -9.94 -11.56 8.12
CA ASP A 11 -10.73 -12.21 9.16
C ASP A 11 -9.89 -13.01 10.17
N PHE A 12 -8.60 -13.26 9.88
CA PHE A 12 -7.67 -13.94 10.78
C PHE A 12 -6.88 -13.00 11.70
N ILE A 13 -7.09 -11.69 11.59
CA ILE A 13 -6.36 -10.67 12.37
C ILE A 13 -7.33 -9.68 13.01
N ASP A 14 -6.95 -9.11 14.16
CA ASP A 14 -7.64 -7.96 14.71
C ASP A 14 -7.11 -6.68 14.07
N VAL A 15 -7.88 -6.13 13.13
CA VAL A 15 -7.50 -4.91 12.41
C VAL A 15 -7.43 -3.69 13.33
N GLU A 16 -8.11 -3.69 14.48
CA GLU A 16 -8.07 -2.58 15.45
C GLU A 16 -6.70 -2.49 16.15
N GLU A 17 -5.99 -3.61 16.25
CA GLU A 17 -4.68 -3.72 16.90
C GLU A 17 -3.50 -3.41 15.96
N LEU A 18 -3.75 -3.17 14.66
CA LEU A 18 -2.70 -2.84 13.70
C LEU A 18 -2.21 -1.39 13.90
N ASP A 19 -0.95 -1.23 14.30
CA ASP A 19 -0.33 0.09 14.50
C ASP A 19 0.02 0.83 13.19
N LEU A 20 0.50 0.08 12.20
CA LEU A 20 1.17 0.62 11.02
C LEU A 20 0.79 -0.14 9.75
N LEU A 21 0.46 0.60 8.70
CA LEU A 21 0.17 0.10 7.36
C LEU A 21 1.08 0.79 6.35
N LEU A 22 1.86 0.01 5.59
CA LEU A 22 2.84 0.52 4.64
C LEU A 22 2.50 0.01 3.24
N ILE A 23 2.22 0.92 2.30
CA ILE A 23 1.86 0.57 0.92
C ILE A 23 3.04 0.82 -0.01
N THR A 24 3.56 -0.25 -0.63
CA THR A 24 4.80 -0.23 -1.42
C THR A 24 4.65 0.57 -2.71
N HIS A 25 3.56 0.35 -3.45
CA HIS A 25 3.29 1.02 -4.71
C HIS A 25 1.80 0.97 -5.06
N PHE A 26 1.46 1.60 -6.19
CA PHE A 26 0.07 1.90 -6.52
C PHE A 26 -0.64 0.78 -7.27
N HIS A 27 -0.10 -0.41 -7.51
CA HIS A 27 -0.86 -1.45 -8.22
C HIS A 27 -2.01 -2.02 -7.38
N LEU A 28 -3.07 -2.48 -8.06
CA LEU A 28 -4.32 -2.90 -7.42
C LEU A 28 -4.14 -4.08 -6.47
N ASP A 29 -3.24 -5.00 -6.77
CA ASP A 29 -2.91 -6.14 -5.93
C ASP A 29 -2.14 -5.76 -4.65
N HIS A 30 -1.62 -4.53 -4.57
CA HIS A 30 -0.93 -4.00 -3.37
C HIS A 30 -1.75 -2.98 -2.59
N CYS A 31 -2.63 -2.23 -3.26
CA CYS A 31 -3.39 -1.14 -2.62
C CYS A 31 -4.91 -1.16 -2.89
N GLY A 32 -5.43 -2.13 -3.66
CA GLY A 32 -6.82 -2.15 -4.10
C GLY A 32 -7.82 -2.33 -2.96
N ALA A 33 -7.47 -3.08 -1.91
CA ALA A 33 -8.33 -3.25 -0.75
C ALA A 33 -8.28 -2.07 0.24
N LEU A 34 -7.42 -1.06 0.01
CA LEU A 34 -7.14 -0.03 0.99
C LEU A 34 -8.34 0.85 1.37
N PRO A 35 -9.19 1.35 0.44
CA PRO A 35 -10.36 2.12 0.83
C PRO A 35 -11.32 1.31 1.72
N TRP A 36 -11.50 0.02 1.40
CA TRP A 36 -12.29 -0.88 2.23
C TRP A 36 -11.68 -1.02 3.62
N LEU A 37 -10.37 -1.25 3.72
CA LEU A 37 -9.69 -1.40 5.01
C LEU A 37 -9.83 -0.13 5.86
N LEU A 38 -9.61 1.05 5.27
CA LEU A 38 -9.61 2.32 6.01
C LEU A 38 -11.00 2.84 6.36
N GLU A 39 -12.03 2.56 5.56
CA GLU A 39 -13.38 3.12 5.74
C GLU A 39 -14.45 2.12 6.19
N LYS A 40 -14.25 0.82 5.94
CA LYS A 40 -15.26 -0.22 6.23
C LYS A 40 -14.85 -1.16 7.35
N THR A 41 -13.65 -0.99 7.92
CA THR A 41 -13.19 -1.74 9.08
C THR A 41 -12.90 -0.82 10.26
N ALA A 42 -12.56 -1.38 11.40
CA ALA A 42 -12.24 -0.64 12.61
C ALA A 42 -10.74 -0.31 12.75
N PHE A 43 -9.96 -0.42 11.67
CA PHE A 43 -8.54 -0.03 11.63
C PHE A 43 -8.31 1.40 12.17
N ARG A 44 -7.34 1.54 13.09
CA ARG A 44 -6.99 2.82 13.74
C ARG A 44 -5.53 3.21 13.61
N GLY A 45 -4.72 2.37 12.98
CA GLY A 45 -3.31 2.60 12.76
C GLY A 45 -3.03 3.73 11.77
N ARG A 46 -1.74 3.96 11.51
CA ARG A 46 -1.28 4.97 10.56
C ARG A 46 -0.91 4.33 9.22
N CYS A 47 -1.37 4.90 8.12
CA CYS A 47 -1.10 4.41 6.77
C CYS A 47 -0.08 5.30 6.06
N PHE A 48 0.95 4.73 5.42
CA PHE A 48 1.96 5.48 4.68
C PHE A 48 2.11 5.02 3.23
N MET A 49 2.35 5.99 2.36
CA MET A 49 2.70 5.84 0.95
C MET A 49 3.81 6.83 0.59
N THR A 50 4.54 6.59 -0.50
CA THR A 50 5.31 7.68 -1.11
C THR A 50 4.37 8.72 -1.73
N HIS A 51 4.88 9.94 -1.93
CA HIS A 51 4.12 11.02 -2.56
C HIS A 51 3.51 10.62 -3.91
N ALA A 52 4.31 9.99 -4.78
CA ALA A 52 3.86 9.57 -6.10
C ALA A 52 2.82 8.43 -6.02
N THR A 53 3.02 7.46 -5.13
CA THR A 53 2.06 6.38 -4.90
C THR A 53 0.69 6.93 -4.48
N LYS A 54 0.64 7.86 -3.52
CA LYS A 54 -0.63 8.47 -3.07
C LYS A 54 -1.34 9.22 -4.20
N ALA A 55 -0.60 9.97 -5.01
CA ALA A 55 -1.17 10.73 -6.12
C ALA A 55 -1.77 9.81 -7.21
N ILE A 56 -1.06 8.75 -7.59
CA ILE A 56 -1.51 7.81 -8.62
C ILE A 56 -2.61 6.90 -8.09
N TYR A 57 -2.53 6.47 -6.83
CA TYR A 57 -3.56 5.69 -6.13
C TYR A 57 -4.95 6.30 -6.29
N ARG A 58 -5.09 7.62 -6.07
CA ARG A 58 -6.37 8.31 -6.22
C ARG A 58 -6.96 8.15 -7.62
N MET A 59 -6.13 8.29 -8.65
CA MET A 59 -6.58 8.16 -10.05
C MET A 59 -6.90 6.70 -10.38
N MET A 60 -6.02 5.78 -10.00
CA MET A 60 -6.12 4.37 -10.37
C MET A 60 -7.29 3.66 -9.66
N ILE A 61 -7.50 3.94 -8.37
CA ILE A 61 -8.66 3.40 -7.65
C ILE A 61 -9.96 4.05 -8.13
N GLY A 62 -9.94 5.35 -8.44
CA GLY A 62 -11.10 6.03 -9.02
C GLY A 62 -11.55 5.41 -10.34
N ASP A 63 -10.60 5.03 -11.21
CA ASP A 63 -10.90 4.32 -12.45
C ASP A 63 -11.39 2.89 -12.17
N PHE A 64 -10.75 2.16 -11.25
CA PHE A 64 -11.20 0.82 -10.86
C PHE A 64 -12.65 0.79 -10.36
N VAL A 65 -13.06 1.77 -9.55
CA VAL A 65 -14.45 1.91 -9.07
C VAL A 65 -15.41 2.12 -10.23
N LYS A 66 -15.06 2.96 -11.22
CA LYS A 66 -15.87 3.19 -12.42
C LYS A 66 -15.96 1.95 -13.28
N VAL A 67 -14.84 1.29 -13.59
CA VAL A 67 -14.82 0.05 -14.37
C VAL A 67 -15.64 -1.03 -13.69
N THR A 68 -15.54 -1.19 -12.38
CA THR A 68 -16.33 -2.18 -11.62
C THR A 68 -17.83 -1.88 -11.71
N LYS A 69 -18.21 -0.60 -11.64
CA LYS A 69 -19.60 -0.15 -11.75
C LYS A 69 -20.22 -0.42 -13.13
N TYR A 70 -19.44 -0.26 -14.22
CA TYR A 70 -19.94 -0.37 -15.59
C TYR A 70 -19.68 -1.74 -16.25
N GLY A 71 -18.65 -2.47 -15.82
CA GLY A 71 -18.21 -3.74 -16.41
C GLY A 71 -18.83 -4.99 -15.78
N GLY A 72 -19.45 -4.88 -14.60
CA GLY A 72 -20.19 -5.97 -13.96
C GLY A 72 -21.57 -6.14 -14.56
N GLY A 73 -21.75 -7.08 -15.50
CA GLY A 73 -23.04 -7.42 -16.14
C GLY A 73 -24.12 -8.02 -15.23
N GLY A 74 -24.23 -7.58 -13.97
CA GLY A 74 -25.22 -8.04 -13.01
C GLY A 74 -25.62 -6.91 -12.06
N THR A 75 -26.92 -6.65 -12.02
CA THR A 75 -27.63 -5.69 -11.18
C THR A 75 -27.17 -5.69 -9.72
N GLY A 76 -26.72 -4.54 -9.21
CA GLY A 76 -26.77 -4.21 -7.79
C GLY A 76 -25.48 -3.61 -7.20
N GLU A 77 -25.64 -2.54 -6.42
CA GLU A 77 -24.63 -1.97 -5.50
C GLU A 77 -23.99 -3.03 -4.57
N THR A 78 -24.64 -4.18 -4.40
CA THR A 78 -24.27 -5.31 -3.53
C THR A 78 -22.91 -5.97 -3.83
N ARG A 79 -22.22 -5.60 -4.92
CA ARG A 79 -20.91 -6.16 -5.29
C ARG A 79 -19.72 -5.21 -5.12
N MET A 80 -19.95 -3.92 -4.86
CA MET A 80 -18.85 -2.97 -4.70
C MET A 80 -18.32 -2.99 -3.27
N LEU A 81 -17.02 -3.22 -3.10
CA LEU A 81 -16.37 -3.20 -1.78
C LEU A 81 -16.39 -1.81 -1.13
N TYR A 82 -16.33 -0.77 -1.96
CA TYR A 82 -16.28 0.63 -1.56
C TYR A 82 -16.70 1.54 -2.72
N THR A 83 -17.04 2.79 -2.41
CA THR A 83 -17.46 3.81 -3.38
C THR A 83 -16.35 4.83 -3.67
N GLU A 84 -16.58 5.72 -4.64
CA GLU A 84 -15.69 6.87 -4.88
C GLU A 84 -15.65 7.82 -3.67
N GLU A 85 -16.73 7.90 -2.89
CA GLU A 85 -16.79 8.68 -1.64
C GLU A 85 -15.91 8.07 -0.54
N ASP A 86 -15.90 6.74 -0.43
CA ASP A 86 -14.99 6.02 0.47
C ASP A 86 -13.52 6.26 0.07
N LEU A 87 -13.21 6.25 -1.23
CA LEU A 87 -11.87 6.60 -1.72
C LEU A 87 -11.46 8.00 -1.27
N GLU A 88 -12.28 9.02 -1.50
CA GLU A 88 -11.93 10.39 -1.12
C GLU A 88 -11.74 10.54 0.40
N ARG A 89 -12.57 9.90 1.24
CA ARG A 89 -12.35 9.87 2.69
C ARG A 89 -11.04 9.18 3.08
N SER A 90 -10.71 8.08 2.41
CA SER A 90 -9.48 7.33 2.69
C SER A 90 -8.21 8.16 2.42
N MET A 91 -8.25 9.12 1.49
CA MET A 91 -7.12 9.97 1.15
C MET A 91 -6.60 10.79 2.33
N ASP A 92 -7.49 11.21 3.23
CA ASP A 92 -7.14 12.02 4.42
C ASP A 92 -6.45 11.19 5.50
N LYS A 93 -6.63 9.86 5.49
CA LYS A 93 -6.02 8.90 6.43
C LYS A 93 -4.65 8.40 5.98
N ILE A 94 -4.26 8.68 4.74
CA ILE A 94 -2.98 8.22 4.16
C ILE A 94 -1.94 9.33 4.35
N GLU A 95 -0.87 9.03 5.05
CA GLU A 95 0.28 9.89 5.21
C GLU A 95 1.33 9.64 4.14
N MET A 96 2.14 10.66 3.85
CA MET A 96 3.21 10.58 2.86
C MET A 96 4.55 10.41 3.56
N ILE A 97 5.48 9.69 2.94
CA ILE A 97 6.88 9.56 3.36
C ILE A 97 7.79 9.84 2.17
N ASP A 98 8.87 10.58 2.42
CA ASP A 98 9.93 10.78 1.43
C ASP A 98 10.90 9.59 1.42
N PHE A 99 11.52 9.33 0.27
CA PHE A 99 12.58 8.32 0.20
C PHE A 99 13.70 8.66 1.17
N HIS A 100 14.21 7.63 1.86
CA HIS A 100 15.25 7.71 2.89
C HIS A 100 14.90 8.54 4.14
N GLU A 101 13.69 9.12 4.23
CA GLU A 101 13.18 9.73 5.45
C GLU A 101 12.87 8.65 6.49
N GLN A 102 13.41 8.78 7.70
CA GLN A 102 13.06 7.89 8.80
C GLN A 102 11.87 8.45 9.58
N LYS A 103 10.81 7.65 9.68
CA LYS A 103 9.66 7.91 10.55
C LYS A 103 9.59 6.88 11.68
N GLU A 104 8.85 7.23 12.73
CA GLU A 104 8.62 6.34 13.86
C GLU A 104 7.15 6.41 14.28
N VAL A 105 6.53 5.25 14.47
CA VAL A 105 5.16 5.08 14.98
C VAL A 105 5.18 3.99 16.03
N ASN A 106 4.75 4.31 17.26
CA ASN A 106 4.66 3.34 18.36
C ASN A 106 5.95 2.51 18.58
N GLY A 107 7.13 3.14 18.42
CA GLY A 107 8.43 2.48 18.58
C GLY A 107 8.91 1.67 17.36
N ILE A 108 8.12 1.64 16.27
CA ILE A 108 8.48 1.05 14.99
C ILE A 108 9.14 2.13 14.14
N LYS A 109 10.44 2.01 13.89
CA LYS A 109 11.15 2.89 12.95
C LYS A 109 11.03 2.32 11.55
N PHE A 110 10.82 3.19 10.56
CA PHE A 110 10.77 2.76 9.18
C PHE A 110 11.21 3.88 8.23
N TRP A 111 11.75 3.47 7.10
CA TRP A 111 12.12 4.32 5.97
C TRP A 111 11.97 3.51 4.70
N CYS A 112 12.00 4.16 3.54
CA CYS A 112 11.88 3.46 2.28
C CYS A 112 12.97 3.81 1.27
N TYR A 113 13.29 2.84 0.42
CA TYR A 113 14.24 2.96 -0.68
C TYR A 113 13.49 2.90 -2.01
N VAL A 114 14.08 3.42 -3.09
CA VAL A 114 13.47 3.28 -4.41
C VAL A 114 13.45 1.80 -4.84
N ALA A 115 12.29 1.33 -5.32
CA ALA A 115 12.11 -0.04 -5.82
C ALA A 115 12.21 -0.16 -7.36
N GLY A 116 12.28 0.94 -8.10
CA GLY A 116 12.08 0.92 -9.55
C GLY A 116 10.65 0.51 -9.88
N HIS A 117 10.45 -0.41 -10.84
CA HIS A 117 9.14 -1.02 -11.19
C HIS A 117 8.07 -0.05 -11.70
N VAL A 118 7.53 0.82 -10.83
CA VAL A 118 6.59 1.88 -11.18
C VAL A 118 6.90 3.16 -10.41
N LEU A 119 6.42 4.31 -10.91
CA LEU A 119 6.70 5.61 -10.29
C LEU A 119 6.25 5.66 -8.81
N GLY A 120 7.20 5.93 -7.92
CA GLY A 120 6.93 6.00 -6.49
C GLY A 120 7.00 4.67 -5.74
N ALA A 121 7.22 3.54 -6.44
CA ALA A 121 7.38 2.26 -5.77
C ALA A 121 8.57 2.26 -4.82
N CYS A 122 8.39 1.65 -3.66
CA CYS A 122 9.38 1.66 -2.61
C CYS A 122 9.51 0.32 -1.88
N MET A 123 10.71 0.05 -1.40
CA MET A 123 11.02 -1.05 -0.48
C MET A 123 11.08 -0.48 0.93
N PHE A 124 10.25 -0.98 1.85
CA PHE A 124 10.24 -0.52 3.23
C PHE A 124 11.23 -1.30 4.07
N MET A 125 12.12 -0.58 4.76
CA MET A 125 12.91 -1.12 5.85
C MET A 125 12.24 -0.74 7.16
N LEU A 126 12.04 -1.72 8.02
CA LEU A 126 11.50 -1.55 9.37
C LEU A 126 12.56 -1.96 10.40
N GLU A 127 12.62 -1.27 11.52
CA GLU A 127 13.44 -1.63 12.67
C GLU A 127 12.58 -1.61 13.95
N ILE A 128 12.49 -2.77 14.61
CA ILE A 128 11.74 -2.95 15.87
C ILE A 128 12.67 -3.64 16.87
N ALA A 129 12.94 -2.96 17.99
CA ALA A 129 13.84 -3.47 19.04
C ALA A 129 15.22 -3.96 18.50
N GLY A 130 15.73 -3.31 17.45
CA GLY A 130 17.00 -3.64 16.81
C GLY A 130 16.93 -4.72 15.72
N VAL A 131 15.79 -5.39 15.52
CA VAL A 131 15.58 -6.35 14.43
C VAL A 131 15.11 -5.60 13.18
N ARG A 132 15.77 -5.86 12.05
CA ARG A 132 15.50 -5.19 10.77
C ARG A 132 14.82 -6.11 9.76
N VAL A 133 13.71 -5.62 9.20
CA VAL A 133 12.94 -6.32 8.17
C VAL A 133 12.89 -5.45 6.92
N LEU A 134 13.33 -5.99 5.78
CA LEU A 134 13.16 -5.36 4.48
C LEU A 134 12.01 -6.05 3.73
N TYR A 135 10.97 -5.30 3.40
CA TYR A 135 9.91 -5.72 2.49
C TYR A 135 10.07 -5.01 1.15
N THR A 136 10.29 -5.77 0.07
CA THR A 136 10.60 -5.19 -1.24
C THR A 136 9.36 -4.69 -1.98
N GLY A 137 8.19 -5.28 -1.73
CA GLY A 137 7.12 -5.26 -2.72
C GLY A 137 7.60 -5.78 -4.07
N ASP A 138 7.01 -5.29 -5.15
CA ASP A 138 7.53 -5.52 -6.49
C ASP A 138 8.67 -4.53 -6.77
N PHE A 139 9.80 -5.05 -7.25
CA PHE A 139 10.99 -4.24 -7.53
C PHE A 139 11.66 -4.66 -8.83
N SER A 140 12.36 -3.72 -9.48
CA SER A 140 13.18 -3.98 -10.66
C SER A 140 14.60 -3.49 -10.45
N ARG A 141 15.58 -4.38 -10.69
CA ARG A 141 17.01 -4.05 -10.64
C ARG A 141 17.56 -3.46 -11.93
N LEU A 142 16.73 -3.34 -12.97
CA LEU A 142 17.10 -2.77 -14.25
C LEU A 142 16.61 -1.34 -14.34
N GLU A 143 17.50 -0.43 -14.74
CA GLU A 143 17.13 0.93 -15.11
C GLU A 143 16.31 0.90 -16.41
N ASP A 144 15.28 1.73 -16.48
CA ASP A 144 14.49 1.91 -17.69
C ASP A 144 14.59 3.37 -18.20
N ARG A 145 13.77 3.76 -19.18
CA ARG A 145 13.84 5.11 -19.78
C ARG A 145 13.44 6.25 -18.83
N HIS A 146 12.72 5.96 -17.75
CA HIS A 146 12.04 6.93 -16.88
C HIS A 146 12.08 6.58 -15.39
N LEU A 147 12.51 5.37 -15.02
CA LEU A 147 12.64 4.86 -13.67
C LEU A 147 14.07 4.36 -13.46
N CYS A 148 14.63 4.73 -12.31
CA CYS A 148 15.89 4.16 -11.84
C CYS A 148 15.70 2.69 -11.41
N SER A 149 16.80 1.94 -11.38
CA SER A 149 16.80 0.62 -10.74
C SER A 149 16.52 0.76 -9.24
N ALA A 150 15.95 -0.29 -8.64
CA ALA A 150 15.87 -0.45 -7.20
C ALA A 150 17.22 -0.16 -6.53
N GLU A 151 17.21 0.24 -5.27
CA GLU A 151 18.44 0.44 -4.52
C GLU A 151 18.94 -0.87 -3.90
N VAL A 152 20.20 -0.91 -3.47
CA VAL A 152 20.66 -1.93 -2.52
C VAL A 152 20.87 -1.21 -1.20
N PRO A 153 20.10 -1.52 -0.14
CA PRO A 153 20.30 -0.88 1.15
C PRO A 153 21.73 -1.05 1.67
N ASN A 154 22.33 0.05 2.14
CA ASN A 154 23.65 0.01 2.80
C ASN A 154 23.59 -0.64 4.20
N VAL A 155 22.38 -0.89 4.70
CA VAL A 155 22.11 -1.55 5.98
C VAL A 155 21.58 -2.94 5.69
N SER A 156 22.21 -3.97 6.27
CA SER A 156 21.74 -5.34 6.14
C SER A 156 20.47 -5.56 6.96
N PRO A 157 19.40 -6.11 6.36
CA PRO A 157 18.25 -6.59 7.12
C PRO A 157 18.57 -7.95 7.76
N ASP A 158 17.91 -8.24 8.88
CA ASP A 158 17.91 -9.58 9.49
C ASP A 158 16.91 -10.50 8.77
N VAL A 159 15.81 -9.93 8.27
CA VAL A 159 14.76 -10.63 7.52
C VAL A 159 14.48 -9.92 6.21
N LEU A 160 14.45 -10.69 5.11
CA LEU A 160 14.05 -10.22 3.79
C LEU A 160 12.72 -10.87 3.41
N ILE A 161 11.73 -10.05 3.10
CA ILE A 161 10.47 -10.46 2.47
C ILE A 161 10.50 -9.95 1.04
N SER A 162 10.69 -10.87 0.10
CA SER A 162 10.68 -10.59 -1.34
C SER A 162 9.57 -11.40 -2.00
N VAL A 163 8.85 -10.77 -2.92
CA VAL A 163 7.75 -11.37 -3.70
C VAL A 163 8.13 -11.45 -5.17
#